data_AF-A0A2N2S7A4-F1
#
_entry.id   AF-A0A2N2S7A4-F1
#
_cell.length_a   1.000
_cell.length_b   1.000
_cell.length_c   1.000
_cell.angle_alpha   90.00
_cell.angle_beta   90.00
_cell.angle_gamma   90.00
#
_symmetry.space_group_name_H-M   'P 1'
#
loop_
_entity.id
_entity.type
_entity.pdbx_description
1 polymer ?
#
loop_
_entity_poly.entity_id
_entity_poly.type
_entity_poly.pdbx_seq_one_letter_code
_entity_poly.pdbx_strand_id
1 'polypeptide(L)'
;MSEKNLLVELFVEELPPKALNKLGEAFSSVLFETLKYQGLTAENAIVTTYASPRRLAVHATNLLAVAPDKTSTQKLMPVSVGLDADGNATPALIKRLQGMGLTDAAVANLTKQMDGKNEALFLAVTQKGVSLKDGLQTALNDAISKLPIPKVMAYQLADGWSSVNFVRPAHGLVAMHGNQVIAVTALGLTAGNQTQGHRFEATMSPVVLKNADTYAEQLKTEGAVIASFAERRAEIVRQLNAAATKQNLKPIEDEALLDEVTALVERPNVLLGQFEEIYLEVPQECLILTMKANQKYFPLLNSDGKLTNKFLIVSNISPDDPSAVIGGNERV
;
A
#
# COMPACT_ATOMS: atom_id res chain seq x y z
N MET A 1 -0.74 -22.62 -14.08
CA MET A 1 -0.44 -21.19 -14.37
C MET A 1 0.74 -20.80 -13.50
N SER A 2 1.71 -20.01 -13.98
CA SER A 2 2.84 -19.61 -13.13
C SER A 2 2.37 -18.53 -12.16
N GLU A 3 2.25 -18.88 -10.89
CA GLU A 3 2.10 -17.92 -9.80
C GLU A 3 3.41 -17.14 -9.65
N LYS A 4 3.31 -15.81 -9.55
CA LYS A 4 4.44 -14.94 -9.20
C LYS A 4 3.97 -13.87 -8.25
N ASN A 5 4.91 -13.23 -7.57
CA ASN A 5 4.60 -12.20 -6.60
C ASN A 5 4.41 -10.85 -7.30
N LEU A 6 3.50 -10.05 -6.76
CA LEU A 6 3.17 -8.72 -7.23
C LEU A 6 3.80 -7.68 -6.31
N LEU A 7 4.37 -6.63 -6.90
CA LEU A 7 4.76 -5.41 -6.21
C LEU A 7 4.04 -4.23 -6.84
N VAL A 8 3.46 -3.36 -6.02
CA VAL A 8 2.94 -2.06 -6.45
C VAL A 8 3.45 -0.99 -5.47
N GLU A 9 3.99 0.11 -6.00
CA GLU A 9 4.44 1.27 -5.23
C GLU A 9 3.86 2.55 -5.81
N LEU A 10 3.36 3.42 -4.94
CA LEU A 10 3.19 4.84 -5.19
C LEU A 10 4.24 5.62 -4.42
N PHE A 11 5.15 6.26 -5.14
CA PHE A 11 6.13 7.19 -4.60
C PHE A 11 5.60 8.62 -4.69
N VAL A 12 5.61 9.34 -3.57
CA VAL A 12 4.90 10.62 -3.37
C VAL A 12 5.73 11.60 -2.54
N GLU A 13 5.29 12.86 -2.44
CA GLU A 13 5.79 13.79 -1.42
C GLU A 13 5.39 13.37 0.01
N GLU A 14 5.99 14.05 1.00
CA GLU A 14 5.80 13.74 2.43
C GLU A 14 4.32 13.63 2.85
N LEU A 15 3.93 12.41 3.16
CA LEU A 15 2.60 12.03 3.64
C LEU A 15 2.36 12.55 5.07
N PRO A 16 1.11 12.84 5.45
CA PRO A 16 0.79 13.26 6.81
C PRO A 16 1.14 12.14 7.81
N PRO A 17 2.06 12.38 8.78
CA PRO A 17 2.63 11.31 9.59
C PRO A 17 1.58 10.59 10.45
N LYS A 18 0.62 11.35 11.00
CA LYS A 18 -0.50 10.80 11.79
C LYS A 18 -1.47 9.92 11.00
N ALA A 19 -1.48 10.01 9.67
CA ALA A 19 -2.34 9.21 8.80
C ALA A 19 -1.57 8.11 8.06
N LEU A 20 -0.24 8.14 8.07
CA LEU A 20 0.63 7.37 7.19
C LEU A 20 0.37 5.86 7.27
N ASN A 21 0.41 5.28 8.48
CA ASN A 21 0.25 3.84 8.64
C ASN A 21 -1.16 3.38 8.18
N LYS A 22 -2.20 4.13 8.56
CA LYS A 22 -3.58 3.88 8.12
C LYS A 22 -3.75 3.98 6.60
N LEU A 23 -3.07 4.92 5.95
CA LEU A 23 -3.08 5.03 4.49
C LEU A 23 -2.39 3.82 3.83
N GLY A 24 -1.27 3.35 4.37
CA GLY A 24 -0.58 2.14 3.89
C GLY A 24 -1.43 0.89 4.01
N GLU A 25 -2.07 0.70 5.16
CA GLU A 25 -2.98 -0.42 5.42
C GLU A 25 -4.19 -0.39 4.47
N ALA A 26 -4.83 0.78 4.32
CA ALA A 26 -5.97 0.94 3.42
C ALA A 26 -5.59 0.71 1.95
N PHE A 27 -4.46 1.27 1.51
CA PHE A 27 -3.95 1.07 0.15
C PHE A 27 -3.76 -0.43 -0.15
N SER A 28 -3.03 -1.12 0.73
CA SER A 28 -2.69 -2.53 0.55
C SER A 28 -3.91 -3.44 0.65
N SER A 29 -4.78 -3.19 1.62
CA SER A 29 -6.00 -3.99 1.84
C SER A 29 -6.97 -3.85 0.67
N VAL A 30 -7.28 -2.63 0.24
CA VAL A 30 -8.23 -2.42 -0.87
C VAL A 30 -7.69 -3.01 -2.17
N LEU A 31 -6.41 -2.79 -2.47
CA LEU A 31 -5.78 -3.36 -3.66
C LEU A 31 -5.86 -4.90 -3.65
N PHE A 32 -5.45 -5.52 -2.54
CA PHE A 32 -5.43 -6.98 -2.41
C PHE A 32 -6.84 -7.59 -2.45
N GLU A 33 -7.80 -7.02 -1.73
CA GLU A 33 -9.18 -7.52 -1.72
C GLU A 33 -9.86 -7.37 -3.09
N THR A 34 -9.58 -6.29 -3.83
CA THR A 34 -10.09 -6.14 -5.19
C THR A 34 -9.47 -7.16 -6.16
N LEU A 35 -8.18 -7.50 -6.02
CA LEU A 35 -7.57 -8.59 -6.82
C LEU A 35 -8.13 -9.96 -6.44
N LYS A 36 -8.36 -10.20 -5.15
CA LYS A 36 -8.94 -11.44 -4.63
C LYS A 36 -10.36 -11.65 -5.11
N TYR A 37 -11.20 -10.61 -5.05
CA TYR A 37 -12.57 -10.63 -5.58
C TYR A 37 -12.62 -10.99 -7.08
N GLN A 38 -11.63 -10.49 -7.83
CA GLN A 38 -11.45 -10.79 -9.25
C GLN A 38 -10.91 -12.20 -9.53
N GLY A 39 -10.54 -12.97 -8.51
CA GLY A 39 -10.00 -14.32 -8.66
C GLY A 39 -8.55 -14.34 -9.13
N LEU A 40 -7.80 -13.26 -8.91
CA LEU A 40 -6.39 -13.14 -9.32
C LEU A 40 -5.39 -13.60 -8.25
N THR A 41 -5.86 -13.95 -7.05
CA THR A 41 -5.02 -14.42 -5.94
C THR A 41 -5.17 -15.93 -5.76
N ALA A 42 -4.07 -16.63 -5.49
CA ALA A 42 -4.15 -17.98 -4.91
C ALA A 42 -4.74 -17.93 -3.49
N GLU A 43 -5.25 -19.07 -2.99
CA GLU A 43 -5.85 -19.15 -1.64
C GLU A 43 -4.86 -18.83 -0.51
N ASN A 44 -3.57 -19.14 -0.73
CA ASN A 44 -2.49 -18.92 0.22
C ASN A 44 -1.71 -17.61 -0.04
N ALA A 45 -2.26 -16.69 -0.84
CA ALA A 45 -1.65 -15.40 -1.10
C ALA A 45 -1.56 -14.56 0.20
N ILE A 46 -0.37 -14.01 0.46
CA ILE A 46 -0.06 -13.19 1.63
C ILE A 46 0.22 -11.77 1.15
N VAL A 47 -0.33 -10.79 1.84
CA VAL A 47 -0.07 -9.37 1.59
C VAL A 47 0.91 -8.81 2.62
N THR A 48 1.92 -8.09 2.16
CA THR A 48 2.87 -7.32 2.97
C THR A 48 2.73 -5.85 2.63
N THR A 49 2.37 -5.06 3.64
CA THR A 49 2.21 -3.60 3.54
C THR A 49 3.53 -2.90 3.80
N TYR A 50 3.86 -1.92 2.96
CA TYR A 50 4.99 -1.01 3.17
C TYR A 50 4.50 0.43 3.18
N ALA A 51 4.94 1.20 4.16
CA ALA A 51 4.61 2.62 4.29
C ALA A 51 5.82 3.38 4.82
N SER A 52 6.23 4.41 4.09
CA SER A 52 7.28 5.35 4.49
C SER A 52 6.83 6.78 4.18
N PRO A 53 7.45 7.82 4.79
CA PRO A 53 7.04 9.21 4.61
C PRO A 53 6.68 9.60 3.16
N ARG A 54 7.36 9.02 2.17
CA ARG A 54 7.18 9.31 0.74
C ARG A 54 6.58 8.16 -0.07
N ARG A 55 5.90 7.21 0.58
CA ARG A 55 5.51 5.97 -0.10
C ARG A 55 4.38 5.17 0.52
N LEU A 56 3.54 4.64 -0.36
CA LEU A 56 2.64 3.52 -0.09
C LEU A 56 3.00 2.38 -1.04
N ALA A 57 3.26 1.19 -0.51
CA ALA A 57 3.57 0.03 -1.34
C ALA A 57 2.97 -1.25 -0.77
N VAL A 58 2.73 -2.19 -1.67
CA VAL A 58 2.20 -3.52 -1.36
C VAL A 58 2.99 -4.57 -2.12
N HIS A 59 3.41 -5.60 -1.40
CA HIS A 59 3.88 -6.84 -1.98
C HIS A 59 2.84 -7.91 -1.69
N ALA A 60 2.48 -8.72 -2.68
CA ALA A 60 1.53 -9.79 -2.52
C ALA A 60 2.05 -11.07 -3.18
N THR A 61 1.96 -12.20 -2.48
CA THR A 61 2.45 -13.48 -2.99
C THR A 61 1.42 -14.20 -3.84
N ASN A 62 1.89 -15.05 -4.75
CA ASN A 62 1.07 -16.01 -5.48
C ASN A 62 -0.10 -15.39 -6.28
N LEU A 63 0.21 -14.39 -7.10
CA LEU A 63 -0.76 -13.79 -8.03
C LEU A 63 -0.76 -14.55 -9.35
N LEU A 64 -1.97 -14.78 -9.86
CA LEU A 64 -2.22 -15.39 -11.16
C LEU A 64 -2.10 -14.33 -12.25
N ALA A 65 -1.50 -14.71 -13.39
CA ALA A 65 -1.43 -13.84 -14.57
C ALA A 65 -2.82 -13.60 -15.20
N VAL A 66 -3.74 -14.57 -15.04
CA VAL A 66 -5.12 -14.53 -15.50
C VAL A 66 -5.97 -15.28 -14.47
N ALA A 67 -7.13 -14.75 -14.11
CA ALA A 67 -8.06 -15.45 -13.24
C ALA A 67 -8.59 -16.73 -13.92
N PRO A 68 -9.07 -17.72 -13.16
CA PRO A 68 -9.77 -18.86 -13.75
C PRO A 68 -11.07 -18.43 -14.44
N ASP A 69 -11.40 -19.10 -15.54
CA ASP A 69 -12.70 -18.94 -16.20
C ASP A 69 -13.83 -19.31 -15.23
N LYS A 70 -14.89 -18.50 -15.21
CA LYS A 70 -16.08 -18.76 -14.39
C LYS A 70 -17.20 -19.25 -15.29
N THR A 71 -17.62 -20.49 -15.08
CA THR A 71 -18.82 -21.03 -15.72
C THR A 71 -20.02 -20.80 -14.81
N SER A 72 -21.05 -20.15 -15.32
CA SER A 72 -22.33 -19.93 -14.64
C SER A 72 -23.47 -20.46 -15.50
N THR A 73 -24.55 -20.90 -14.87
CA THR A 73 -25.76 -21.34 -15.57
C THR A 73 -26.76 -20.19 -15.65
N GLN A 74 -27.09 -19.77 -16.87
CA GLN A 74 -28.08 -18.74 -17.12
C GLN A 74 -29.43 -19.37 -17.48
N LYS A 75 -30.46 -19.04 -16.70
CA LYS A 75 -31.84 -19.38 -17.04
C LYS A 75 -32.28 -18.61 -18.29
N LEU A 76 -32.80 -19.32 -19.29
CA LEU A 76 -33.31 -18.71 -20.52
C LEU A 76 -34.82 -18.50 -20.45
N MET A 77 -35.59 -19.59 -20.39
CA MET A 77 -37.05 -19.59 -20.39
C MET A 77 -37.61 -20.97 -20.01
N PRO A 78 -38.91 -21.09 -19.66
CA PRO A 78 -39.55 -22.38 -19.45
C PRO A 78 -39.42 -23.30 -20.67
N VAL A 79 -39.32 -24.61 -20.45
CA VAL A 79 -39.24 -25.60 -21.53
C VAL A 79 -40.46 -25.51 -22.44
N SER A 80 -41.65 -25.28 -21.88
CA SER A 80 -42.91 -25.13 -22.62
C SER A 80 -42.97 -23.92 -23.56
N VAL A 81 -42.09 -22.94 -23.38
CA VAL A 81 -41.98 -21.76 -24.24
C VAL A 81 -40.82 -21.92 -25.22
N GLY A 82 -39.74 -22.58 -24.79
CA GLY A 82 -38.51 -22.69 -25.57
C GLY A 82 -38.48 -23.86 -26.56
N LEU A 83 -39.20 -24.95 -26.29
CA LEU A 83 -39.28 -26.12 -27.16
C LEU A 83 -40.74 -26.40 -27.57
N ASP A 84 -40.93 -26.86 -28.79
CA ASP A 84 -42.22 -27.36 -29.25
C ASP A 84 -42.48 -28.83 -28.83
N ALA A 85 -43.62 -29.38 -29.24
CA ALA A 85 -44.03 -30.74 -28.90
C ALA A 85 -43.07 -31.82 -29.44
N ASP A 86 -42.36 -31.53 -30.53
CA ASP A 86 -41.37 -32.41 -31.16
C ASP A 86 -39.96 -32.20 -30.57
N GLY A 87 -39.80 -31.27 -29.63
CA GLY A 87 -38.54 -30.94 -28.97
C GLY A 87 -37.64 -29.99 -29.76
N ASN A 88 -38.15 -29.39 -30.84
CA ASN A 88 -37.40 -28.41 -31.62
C ASN A 88 -37.45 -27.02 -30.97
N ALA A 89 -36.42 -26.21 -31.20
CA ALA A 89 -36.34 -24.86 -30.66
C ALA A 89 -37.41 -23.95 -31.29
N THR A 90 -38.18 -23.26 -30.45
CA THR A 90 -39.17 -22.29 -30.91
C THR A 90 -38.48 -21.01 -31.42
N PRO A 91 -39.15 -20.20 -32.25
CA PRO A 91 -38.61 -18.89 -32.68
C PRO A 91 -38.26 -17.96 -31.51
N ALA A 92 -38.94 -18.10 -30.36
CA ALA A 92 -38.66 -17.34 -29.15
C ALA A 92 -37.30 -17.73 -28.54
N LEU A 93 -37.00 -19.03 -28.48
CA LEU A 93 -35.72 -19.53 -28.00
C LEU A 93 -34.57 -19.11 -28.93
N ILE A 94 -34.75 -19.26 -30.24
CA ILE A 94 -33.75 -18.86 -31.24
C ILE A 94 -33.44 -17.35 -31.14
N LYS A 95 -34.47 -16.49 -31.07
CA LYS A 95 -34.28 -15.04 -30.90
C LYS A 95 -33.53 -14.70 -29.60
N ARG A 96 -33.79 -15.44 -28.51
CA ARG A 96 -33.09 -15.26 -27.23
C ARG A 96 -31.61 -15.61 -27.34
N LEU A 97 -31.29 -16.73 -27.99
CA LEU A 97 -29.90 -17.18 -28.23
C LEU A 97 -29.14 -16.20 -29.14
N GLN A 98 -29.77 -15.74 -30.23
CA GLN A 98 -29.20 -14.73 -31.12
C GLN A 98 -28.97 -13.39 -30.41
N GLY A 99 -29.88 -12.98 -29.52
CA GLY A 99 -29.69 -11.80 -28.66
C GLY A 99 -28.52 -11.92 -27.68
N MET A 100 -28.03 -13.14 -27.44
CA MET A 100 -26.80 -13.42 -26.68
C MET A 100 -25.57 -13.61 -27.59
N GLY A 101 -25.71 -13.39 -28.90
CA GLY A 101 -24.65 -13.57 -29.89
C GLY A 101 -24.37 -15.04 -30.26
N LEU A 102 -25.28 -15.96 -29.93
CA LEU A 102 -25.12 -17.39 -30.17
C LEU A 102 -25.90 -17.83 -31.41
N THR A 103 -25.39 -18.86 -32.10
CA THR A 103 -26.07 -19.48 -33.24
C THR A 103 -27.05 -20.56 -32.78
N ASP A 104 -27.92 -20.99 -33.69
CA ASP A 104 -28.91 -22.04 -33.44
C ASP A 104 -28.27 -23.37 -32.98
N ALA A 105 -26.99 -23.60 -33.28
CA ALA A 105 -26.22 -24.74 -32.78
C ALA A 105 -26.13 -24.77 -31.23
N ALA A 106 -26.31 -23.64 -30.54
CA ALA A 106 -26.28 -23.56 -29.09
C ALA A 106 -27.47 -24.27 -28.42
N VAL A 107 -28.54 -24.58 -29.16
CA VAL A 107 -29.70 -25.34 -28.66
C VAL A 107 -29.28 -26.70 -28.10
N ALA A 108 -28.30 -27.36 -28.73
CA ALA A 108 -27.78 -28.66 -28.29
C ALA A 108 -27.05 -28.61 -26.93
N ASN A 109 -26.62 -27.41 -26.49
CA ASN A 109 -25.89 -27.21 -25.24
C ASN A 109 -26.82 -26.78 -24.07
N LEU A 110 -28.13 -26.76 -24.30
CA LEU A 110 -29.10 -26.39 -23.27
C LEU A 110 -29.38 -27.56 -22.33
N THR A 111 -29.46 -27.27 -21.04
CA THR A 111 -29.86 -28.23 -20.01
C THR A 111 -31.26 -27.90 -19.49
N LYS A 112 -32.11 -28.92 -19.32
CA LYS A 112 -33.40 -28.78 -18.65
C LYS A 112 -33.19 -28.97 -17.15
N GLN A 113 -33.69 -28.04 -16.34
CA GLN A 113 -33.65 -28.15 -14.88
C GLN A 113 -34.99 -27.70 -14.29
N MET A 114 -35.37 -28.29 -13.17
CA MET A 114 -36.57 -27.90 -12.45
C MET A 114 -36.40 -26.52 -11.82
N ASP A 115 -37.37 -25.63 -12.04
CA ASP A 115 -37.42 -24.29 -11.47
C ASP A 115 -38.81 -24.06 -10.85
N GLY A 116 -38.91 -24.37 -9.55
CA GLY A 116 -40.19 -24.45 -8.85
C GLY A 116 -41.02 -25.64 -9.32
N LYS A 117 -42.19 -25.38 -9.93
CA LYS A 117 -43.12 -26.43 -10.42
C LYS A 117 -42.94 -26.76 -11.90
N ASN A 118 -42.12 -26.01 -12.63
CA ASN A 118 -41.95 -26.15 -14.09
C ASN A 118 -40.48 -26.39 -14.45
N GLU A 119 -40.21 -27.04 -15.58
CA GLU A 119 -38.86 -27.11 -16.13
C GLU A 119 -38.50 -25.82 -16.89
N ALA A 120 -37.25 -25.39 -16.75
CA ALA A 120 -36.68 -24.31 -17.53
C ALA A 120 -35.41 -24.76 -18.27
N LEU A 121 -35.16 -24.10 -19.40
CA LEU A 121 -33.92 -24.24 -20.18
C LEU A 121 -32.85 -23.34 -19.58
N PHE A 122 -31.69 -23.92 -19.35
CA PHE A 122 -30.50 -23.23 -18.87
C PHE A 122 -29.36 -23.40 -19.88
N LEU A 123 -28.52 -22.38 -19.97
CA LEU A 123 -27.30 -22.41 -20.76
C LEU A 123 -26.10 -22.23 -19.83
N ALA A 124 -25.11 -23.10 -19.95
CA ALA A 124 -23.81 -22.86 -19.34
C ALA A 124 -23.08 -21.77 -20.11
N VAL A 125 -22.78 -20.65 -19.45
CA VAL A 125 -22.02 -19.53 -19.99
C VAL A 125 -20.69 -19.46 -19.26
N THR A 126 -19.60 -19.63 -20.01
CA THR A 126 -18.24 -19.48 -19.51
C THR A 126 -17.76 -18.06 -19.76
N GLN A 127 -17.56 -17.31 -18.68
CA GLN A 127 -16.90 -16.01 -18.71
C GLN A 127 -15.39 -16.20 -18.57
N LYS A 128 -14.63 -15.66 -19.53
CA LYS A 128 -13.18 -15.69 -19.46
C LYS A 128 -12.67 -14.94 -18.22
N GLY A 129 -11.66 -15.50 -17.57
CA GLY A 129 -10.99 -14.85 -16.46
C GLY A 129 -10.36 -13.51 -16.85
N VAL A 130 -10.36 -12.56 -15.93
CA VAL A 130 -9.73 -11.25 -16.12
C VAL A 130 -8.21 -11.39 -16.11
N SER A 131 -7.51 -10.60 -16.92
CA SER A 131 -6.06 -10.55 -16.91
C SER A 131 -5.55 -9.82 -15.66
N LEU A 132 -4.33 -10.14 -15.20
CA LEU A 132 -3.72 -9.41 -14.08
C LEU A 132 -3.55 -7.93 -14.39
N LYS A 133 -3.28 -7.57 -15.65
CA LYS A 133 -3.17 -6.17 -16.07
C LYS A 133 -4.46 -5.40 -15.82
N ASP A 134 -5.58 -5.90 -16.34
CA ASP A 134 -6.86 -5.21 -16.25
C ASP A 134 -7.39 -5.22 -14.81
N GLY A 135 -7.18 -6.34 -14.10
CA GLY A 135 -7.59 -6.45 -12.72
C GLY A 135 -6.75 -5.61 -11.77
N LEU A 136 -5.45 -5.46 -12.04
CA LEU A 136 -4.58 -4.54 -11.29
C LEU A 136 -4.93 -3.08 -11.57
N GLN A 137 -5.24 -2.71 -12.82
CA GLN A 137 -5.67 -1.36 -13.14
C GLN A 137 -6.93 -0.98 -12.35
N THR A 138 -7.89 -1.91 -12.25
CA THR A 138 -9.11 -1.74 -11.44
C THR A 138 -8.77 -1.64 -9.95
N ALA A 139 -7.96 -2.56 -9.44
CA ALA A 139 -7.56 -2.60 -8.03
C ALA A 139 -6.80 -1.33 -7.59
N LEU A 140 -5.93 -0.80 -8.45
CA LEU A 140 -5.18 0.43 -8.18
C LEU A 140 -6.10 1.66 -8.14
N ASN A 141 -7.05 1.77 -9.07
CA ASN A 141 -8.04 2.84 -9.07
C ASN A 141 -8.91 2.79 -7.81
N ASP A 142 -9.35 1.60 -7.42
CA ASP A 142 -10.11 1.37 -6.19
C ASP A 142 -9.30 1.73 -4.94
N ALA A 143 -8.04 1.29 -4.87
CA ALA A 143 -7.17 1.55 -3.73
C ALA A 143 -6.96 3.04 -3.52
N ILE A 144 -6.72 3.80 -4.60
CA ILE A 144 -6.53 5.26 -4.56
C ILE A 144 -7.82 5.99 -4.16
N SER A 145 -8.96 5.62 -4.76
CA SER A 145 -10.23 6.31 -4.54
C SER A 145 -10.82 6.07 -3.14
N LYS A 146 -10.55 4.90 -2.54
CA LYS A 146 -11.06 4.51 -1.22
C LYS A 146 -10.11 4.85 -0.06
N LEU A 147 -8.98 5.53 -0.32
CA LEU A 147 -8.08 5.92 0.77
C LEU A 147 -8.78 6.85 1.78
N PRO A 148 -8.61 6.63 3.09
CA PRO A 148 -9.16 7.50 4.13
C PRO A 148 -8.33 8.78 4.27
N ILE A 149 -8.29 9.61 3.23
CA ILE A 149 -7.49 10.84 3.17
C ILE A 149 -8.19 11.94 3.99
N PRO A 150 -7.57 12.48 5.06
CA PRO A 150 -8.20 13.52 5.88
C PRO A 150 -8.47 14.81 5.10
N LYS A 151 -7.57 15.16 4.18
CA LYS A 151 -7.68 16.33 3.30
C LYS A 151 -7.02 16.02 1.97
N VAL A 152 -7.82 15.99 0.91
CA VAL A 152 -7.33 15.82 -0.46
C VAL A 152 -6.71 17.11 -0.98
N MET A 153 -5.69 16.96 -1.82
CA MET A 153 -5.06 18.04 -2.56
C MET A 153 -5.30 17.83 -4.05
N ALA A 154 -5.74 18.88 -4.74
CA ALA A 154 -5.75 18.94 -6.19
C ALA A 154 -4.40 19.48 -6.68
N TYR A 155 -3.77 18.81 -7.63
CA TYR A 155 -2.55 19.30 -8.29
C TYR A 155 -2.57 18.97 -9.78
N GLN A 156 -1.88 19.81 -10.55
CA GLN A 156 -1.75 19.62 -11.99
C GLN A 156 -0.75 18.51 -12.30
N LEU A 157 -1.06 17.73 -13.32
CA LEU A 157 -0.15 16.76 -13.91
C LEU A 157 0.94 17.46 -14.72
N ALA A 158 1.95 16.68 -15.14
CA ALA A 158 3.08 17.20 -15.91
C ALA A 158 2.69 17.83 -17.25
N ASP A 159 1.48 17.56 -17.76
CA ASP A 159 0.96 18.20 -18.96
C ASP A 159 0.57 19.67 -18.73
N GLY A 160 0.39 20.11 -17.48
CA GLY A 160 -0.02 21.46 -17.11
C GLY A 160 -1.51 21.76 -17.34
N TRP A 161 -2.30 20.79 -17.81
CA TRP A 161 -3.70 20.98 -18.20
C TRP A 161 -4.67 20.14 -17.37
N SER A 162 -4.27 18.91 -17.04
CA SER A 162 -5.09 17.99 -16.27
C SER A 162 -4.72 18.02 -14.79
N SER A 163 -5.69 17.75 -13.93
CA SER A 163 -5.51 17.75 -12.48
C SER A 163 -5.94 16.40 -11.90
N VAL A 164 -5.27 15.99 -10.84
CA VAL A 164 -5.63 14.81 -10.05
C VAL A 164 -5.79 15.18 -8.57
N ASN A 165 -6.54 14.36 -7.86
CA ASN A 165 -6.76 14.51 -6.42
C ASN A 165 -6.05 13.38 -5.68
N PHE A 166 -5.11 13.71 -4.81
CA PHE A 166 -4.45 12.74 -3.93
C PHE A 166 -4.02 13.40 -2.61
N VAL A 167 -3.53 12.62 -1.67
CA VAL A 167 -3.06 13.14 -0.36
C VAL A 167 -1.87 14.08 -0.53
N ARG A 168 -1.00 13.78 -1.50
CA ARG A 168 0.20 14.54 -1.87
C ARG A 168 0.52 14.32 -3.36
N PRO A 169 1.32 15.18 -4.00
CA PRO A 169 1.83 14.93 -5.34
C PRO A 169 2.51 13.56 -5.45
N ALA A 170 2.13 12.79 -6.47
CA ALA A 170 2.75 11.51 -6.79
C ALA A 170 3.78 11.69 -7.91
N HIS A 171 4.91 10.99 -7.78
CA HIS A 171 6.08 11.15 -8.65
C HIS A 171 6.54 9.84 -9.30
N GLY A 172 6.14 8.69 -8.76
CA GLY A 172 6.53 7.38 -9.30
C GLY A 172 5.45 6.33 -9.07
N LEU A 173 5.33 5.43 -10.05
CA LEU A 173 4.49 4.25 -9.98
C LEU A 173 5.34 3.04 -10.37
N VAL A 174 5.47 2.08 -9.46
CA VAL A 174 6.01 0.75 -9.78
C VAL A 174 4.86 -0.23 -9.81
N ALA A 175 4.83 -1.12 -10.81
CA ALA A 175 3.96 -2.28 -10.82
C ALA A 175 4.67 -3.45 -11.50
N MET A 176 4.99 -4.50 -10.74
CA MET A 176 5.77 -5.64 -11.22
C MET A 176 5.15 -6.99 -10.83
N HIS A 177 5.16 -7.98 -11.73
CA HIS A 177 4.83 -9.38 -11.47
C HIS A 177 6.04 -10.27 -11.70
N GLY A 178 6.65 -10.72 -10.61
CA GLY A 178 8.03 -11.20 -10.64
C GLY A 178 8.96 -10.09 -11.15
N ASN A 179 9.62 -10.32 -12.29
CA ASN A 179 10.52 -9.35 -12.92
C ASN A 179 9.90 -8.58 -14.10
N GLN A 180 8.60 -8.75 -14.37
CA GLN A 180 7.93 -8.11 -15.50
C GLN A 180 7.16 -6.89 -15.03
N VAL A 181 7.29 -5.76 -15.73
CA VAL A 181 6.46 -4.57 -15.49
C VAL A 181 5.05 -4.83 -16.02
N ILE A 182 4.03 -4.50 -15.22
CA ILE A 182 2.64 -4.49 -15.65
C ILE A 182 2.30 -3.08 -16.10
N ALA A 183 1.87 -2.92 -17.35
CA ALA A 183 1.49 -1.64 -17.92
C ALA A 183 0.14 -1.14 -17.38
N VAL A 184 0.16 -0.57 -16.17
CA VAL A 184 -0.94 0.16 -15.54
C VAL A 184 -0.59 1.64 -15.36
N THR A 185 -1.61 2.46 -15.15
CA THR A 185 -1.46 3.90 -14.93
C THR A 185 -2.25 4.35 -13.72
N ALA A 186 -1.77 5.39 -13.04
CA ALA A 186 -2.51 6.05 -11.96
C ALA A 186 -1.97 7.46 -11.75
N LEU A 187 -2.84 8.42 -11.41
CA LEU A 187 -2.44 9.79 -11.08
C LEU A 187 -1.55 10.44 -12.16
N GLY A 188 -1.80 10.14 -13.44
CA GLY A 188 -0.98 10.63 -14.57
C GLY A 188 0.37 9.92 -14.75
N LEU A 189 0.67 8.91 -13.93
CA LEU A 189 1.91 8.13 -13.98
C LEU A 189 1.69 6.82 -14.74
N THR A 190 2.73 6.39 -15.45
CA THR A 190 2.81 5.05 -16.06
C THR A 190 3.73 4.18 -15.23
N ALA A 191 3.32 2.94 -14.96
CA ALA A 191 4.10 2.02 -14.15
C ALA A 191 5.44 1.63 -14.81
N GLY A 192 6.49 1.58 -14.00
CA GLY A 192 7.80 1.06 -14.37
C GLY A 192 8.38 0.13 -13.29
N ASN A 193 9.71 0.00 -13.27
CA ASN A 193 10.48 -0.73 -12.25
C ASN A 193 11.50 0.16 -11.52
N GLN A 194 11.38 1.48 -11.62
CA GLN A 194 12.28 2.42 -10.98
C GLN A 194 11.58 3.11 -9.81
N THR A 195 12.28 3.22 -8.69
CA THR A 195 11.84 3.96 -7.50
C THR A 195 12.97 4.89 -7.02
N GLN A 196 12.66 5.75 -6.06
CA GLN A 196 13.62 6.62 -5.40
C GLN A 196 13.96 6.13 -3.99
N GLY A 197 15.25 6.16 -3.67
CA GLY A 197 15.75 5.96 -2.32
C GLY A 197 15.66 7.21 -1.45
N HIS A 198 16.35 7.18 -0.32
CA HIS A 198 16.52 8.30 0.59
C HIS A 198 17.17 9.49 -0.12
N ARG A 199 16.68 10.71 0.13
CA ARG A 199 17.09 11.93 -0.60
C ARG A 199 18.60 12.21 -0.55
N PHE A 200 19.26 11.84 0.55
CA PHE A 200 20.65 12.19 0.80
C PHE A 200 21.59 10.99 0.92
N GLU A 201 21.05 9.81 1.22
CA GLU A 201 21.87 8.65 1.63
C GLU A 201 21.72 7.45 0.71
N ALA A 202 20.87 7.54 -0.32
CA ALA A 202 20.79 6.49 -1.32
C ALA A 202 22.14 6.34 -2.02
N THR A 203 22.62 5.11 -2.13
CA THR A 203 23.84 4.78 -2.88
C THR A 203 23.55 4.70 -4.38
N MET A 204 22.29 4.47 -4.75
CA MET A 204 21.78 4.44 -6.12
C MET A 204 20.55 5.35 -6.25
N SER A 205 20.53 6.24 -7.26
CA SER A 205 19.35 7.04 -7.61
C SER A 205 19.24 7.19 -9.14
N PRO A 206 18.16 6.69 -9.77
CA PRO A 206 17.07 5.91 -9.17
C PRO A 206 17.51 4.49 -8.75
N VAL A 207 16.74 3.86 -7.87
CA VAL A 207 16.85 2.42 -7.57
C VAL A 207 16.08 1.66 -8.64
N VAL A 208 16.77 0.82 -9.42
CA VAL A 208 16.16 -0.01 -10.46
C VAL A 208 15.86 -1.40 -9.87
N LEU A 209 14.58 -1.69 -9.67
CA LEU A 209 14.11 -2.92 -9.07
C LEU A 209 14.29 -4.09 -10.04
N LYS A 210 14.93 -5.16 -9.55
CA LYS A 210 15.23 -6.37 -10.32
C LYS A 210 13.98 -7.25 -10.47
N ASN A 211 13.21 -7.37 -9.39
CA ASN A 211 11.93 -8.07 -9.35
C ASN A 211 11.12 -7.62 -8.11
N ALA A 212 9.87 -8.07 -8.03
CA ALA A 212 8.95 -7.75 -6.93
C ALA A 212 9.49 -8.14 -5.54
N ASP A 213 10.23 -9.26 -5.44
CA ASP A 213 10.66 -9.84 -4.16
C ASP A 213 11.91 -9.17 -3.58
N THR A 214 12.71 -8.52 -4.41
CA THR A 214 13.93 -7.81 -3.96
C THR A 214 13.65 -6.41 -3.43
N TYR A 215 12.40 -5.97 -3.46
CA TYR A 215 11.98 -4.60 -3.20
C TYR A 215 12.49 -4.02 -1.86
N ALA A 216 12.13 -4.64 -0.73
CA ALA A 216 12.49 -4.13 0.58
C ALA A 216 14.02 -4.15 0.81
N GLU A 217 14.69 -5.21 0.35
CA GLU A 217 16.13 -5.37 0.49
C GLU A 217 16.91 -4.39 -0.41
N GLN A 218 16.50 -4.19 -1.66
CA GLN A 218 17.10 -3.18 -2.54
C GLN A 218 16.88 -1.76 -2.01
N LEU A 219 15.68 -1.45 -1.49
CA LEU A 219 15.47 -0.15 -0.84
C LEU A 219 16.38 0.04 0.37
N LYS A 220 16.62 -1.00 1.16
CA LYS A 220 17.50 -0.93 2.32
C LYS A 220 18.97 -0.75 1.94
N THR A 221 19.46 -1.54 0.98
CA THR A 221 20.89 -1.61 0.61
C THR A 221 21.31 -0.57 -0.43
N GLU A 222 20.49 -0.35 -1.46
CA GLU A 222 20.76 0.58 -2.56
C GLU A 222 20.07 1.94 -2.30
N GLY A 223 18.84 1.90 -1.78
CA GLY A 223 18.04 3.10 -1.53
C GLY A 223 18.26 3.76 -0.17
N ALA A 224 18.94 3.12 0.78
CA ALA A 224 19.04 3.57 2.17
C ALA A 224 17.68 3.86 2.84
N VAL A 225 16.65 3.03 2.60
CA VAL A 225 15.31 3.16 3.20
C VAL A 225 14.86 1.85 3.84
N ILE A 226 14.38 1.90 5.07
CA ILE A 226 13.64 0.80 5.69
C ILE A 226 12.16 0.95 5.30
N ALA A 227 11.69 0.23 4.28
CA ALA A 227 10.34 0.40 3.73
C ALA A 227 9.21 -0.02 4.68
N SER A 228 9.45 -1.04 5.51
CA SER A 228 8.47 -1.56 6.47
C SER A 228 8.33 -0.61 7.66
N PHE A 229 7.10 -0.16 7.93
CA PHE A 229 6.80 0.69 9.09
C PHE A 229 7.14 -0.03 10.40
N ALA A 230 6.74 -1.30 10.52
CA ALA A 230 6.98 -2.11 11.72
C ALA A 230 8.48 -2.34 11.97
N GLU A 231 9.26 -2.67 10.93
CA GLU A 231 10.72 -2.83 11.07
C GLU A 231 11.38 -1.51 11.46
N ARG A 232 10.98 -0.40 10.83
CA ARG A 232 11.53 0.93 11.13
C ARG A 232 11.22 1.35 12.56
N ARG A 233 9.99 1.11 13.02
CA ARG A 233 9.56 1.36 14.40
C ARG A 233 10.40 0.57 15.41
N ALA A 234 10.58 -0.73 15.15
CA ALA A 234 11.40 -1.59 16.01
C ALA A 234 12.86 -1.13 16.06
N GLU A 235 13.41 -0.68 14.93
CA GLU A 235 14.76 -0.13 14.85
C GLU A 235 14.90 1.18 15.65
N ILE A 236 13.91 2.08 15.59
CA ILE A 236 13.88 3.30 16.41
C ILE A 236 13.88 2.93 17.89
N VAL A 237 13.01 2.02 18.34
CA VAL A 237 12.97 1.57 19.75
C VAL A 237 14.32 1.00 20.19
N ARG A 238 14.93 0.15 19.36
CA ARG A 238 16.25 -0.43 19.64
C ARG A 238 17.30 0.67 19.84
N GLN A 239 17.34 1.66 18.95
CA GLN A 239 18.30 2.77 19.02
C GLN A 239 18.03 3.69 20.21
N LEU A 240 16.76 4.04 20.50
CA LEU A 240 16.37 4.86 21.65
C LEU A 240 16.82 4.22 22.97
N ASN A 241 16.53 2.93 23.16
CA ASN A 241 16.92 2.19 24.36
C ASN A 241 18.44 2.09 24.50
N ALA A 242 19.17 1.86 23.40
CA ALA A 242 20.62 1.81 23.41
C ALA A 242 21.25 3.16 23.77
N ALA A 243 20.73 4.26 23.23
CA ALA A 243 21.21 5.61 23.52
C ALA A 243 20.92 6.03 24.96
N ALA A 244 19.72 5.74 25.48
CA ALA A 244 19.33 6.05 26.85
C ALA A 244 20.13 5.24 27.88
N THR A 245 20.35 3.94 27.62
CA THR A 245 21.12 3.05 28.51
C THR A 245 22.57 3.52 28.68
N LYS A 246 23.20 4.03 27.62
CA LYS A 246 24.56 4.65 27.72
C LYS A 246 24.61 5.84 28.67
N GLN A 247 23.48 6.48 28.94
CA GLN A 247 23.35 7.60 29.87
C GLN A 247 22.84 7.18 31.26
N ASN A 248 22.52 5.89 31.47
CA ASN A 248 21.78 5.41 32.64
C ASN A 248 20.41 6.10 32.82
N LEU A 249 19.76 6.46 31.71
CA LEU A 249 18.46 7.13 31.69
C LEU A 249 17.43 6.27 30.94
N LYS A 250 16.15 6.68 31.00
CA LYS A 250 15.06 6.07 30.25
C LYS A 250 14.36 7.09 29.36
N PRO A 251 14.06 6.78 28.09
CA PRO A 251 13.20 7.64 27.29
C PRO A 251 11.77 7.58 27.81
N ILE A 252 11.01 8.65 27.65
CA ILE A 252 9.58 8.61 27.93
C ILE A 252 8.89 7.59 27.01
N GLU A 253 7.97 6.81 27.57
CA GLU A 253 7.12 5.92 26.80
C GLU A 253 5.95 6.71 26.21
N ASP A 254 5.92 6.83 24.89
CA ASP A 254 4.80 7.41 24.15
C ASP A 254 4.69 6.76 22.76
N GLU A 255 3.74 5.84 22.64
CA GLU A 255 3.50 5.10 21.40
C GLU A 255 3.05 6.02 20.24
N ALA A 256 2.31 7.09 20.55
CA ALA A 256 1.81 8.01 19.52
C ALA A 256 2.94 8.88 18.95
N LEU A 257 3.87 9.34 19.82
CA LEU A 257 5.09 10.00 19.38
C LEU A 257 5.97 9.05 18.57
N LEU A 258 6.15 7.80 19.03
CA LEU A 258 6.94 6.80 18.32
C LEU A 258 6.37 6.52 16.92
N ASP A 259 5.07 6.37 16.79
CA ASP A 259 4.40 6.19 15.50
C ASP A 259 4.57 7.42 14.59
N GLU A 260 4.40 8.63 15.15
CA GLU A 260 4.58 9.88 14.41
C GLU A 260 6.02 10.03 13.91
N VAL A 261 7.02 9.77 14.75
CA VAL A 261 8.44 9.82 14.38
C VAL A 261 8.81 8.74 13.36
N THR A 262 8.28 7.52 13.52
CA THR A 262 8.45 6.45 12.53
C THR A 262 7.92 6.87 11.15
N ALA A 263 6.83 7.63 11.13
CA ALA A 263 6.23 8.18 9.92
C ALA A 263 6.94 9.42 9.35
N LEU A 264 7.92 10.00 10.06
CA LEU A 264 8.71 11.17 9.62
C LEU A 264 10.06 10.81 9.01
N VAL A 265 10.55 9.59 9.26
CA VAL A 265 11.87 9.14 8.78
C VAL A 265 11.75 7.88 7.94
N GLU A 266 12.66 7.71 7.00
CA GLU A 266 12.86 6.49 6.21
C GLU A 266 14.07 5.68 6.69
N ARG A 267 15.05 6.36 7.28
CA ARG A 267 16.28 5.79 7.83
C ARG A 267 16.57 6.41 9.21
N PRO A 268 16.17 5.74 10.30
CA PRO A 268 16.29 6.31 11.63
C PRO A 268 17.75 6.31 12.10
N ASN A 269 18.18 7.45 12.64
CA ASN A 269 19.43 7.63 13.36
C ASN A 269 19.18 8.41 14.66
N VAL A 270 19.26 7.73 15.80
CA VAL A 270 19.04 8.34 17.12
C VAL A 270 20.28 9.09 17.59
N LEU A 271 20.11 10.36 17.90
CA LEU A 271 21.14 11.26 18.41
C LEU A 271 20.76 11.74 19.82
N LEU A 272 21.76 11.93 20.67
CA LEU A 272 21.61 12.53 21.99
C LEU A 272 21.81 14.04 21.87
N GLY A 273 20.86 14.81 22.38
CA GLY A 273 20.97 16.25 22.57
C GLY A 273 20.74 16.62 24.03
N GLN A 274 21.08 17.86 24.37
CA GLN A 274 20.83 18.44 25.68
C GLN A 274 20.48 19.93 25.59
N PHE A 275 19.70 20.40 26.55
CA PHE A 275 19.42 21.83 26.73
C PHE A 275 20.06 22.35 28.02
N GLU A 276 20.09 23.67 28.21
CA GLU A 276 20.67 24.28 29.41
C GLU A 276 19.88 23.90 30.68
N GLU A 277 20.57 23.48 31.74
CA GLU A 277 19.92 22.99 32.97
C GLU A 277 19.00 24.02 33.64
N ILE A 278 19.20 25.32 33.39
CA ILE A 278 18.34 26.39 33.90
C ILE A 278 16.88 26.20 33.50
N TYR A 279 16.62 25.57 32.34
CA TYR A 279 15.25 25.30 31.91
C TYR A 279 14.54 24.26 32.77
N LEU A 280 15.26 23.44 33.55
CA LEU A 280 14.65 22.49 34.50
C LEU A 280 13.91 23.19 35.66
N GLU A 281 14.03 24.51 35.80
CA GLU A 281 13.18 25.32 36.69
C GLU A 281 11.73 25.42 36.18
N VAL A 282 11.50 25.22 34.88
CA VAL A 282 10.16 25.13 34.29
C VAL A 282 9.51 23.81 34.69
N PRO A 283 8.19 23.77 34.99
CA PRO A 283 7.49 22.52 35.27
C PRO A 283 7.75 21.47 34.20
N GLN A 284 8.16 20.27 34.62
CA GLN A 284 8.57 19.21 33.70
C GLN A 284 7.47 18.85 32.70
N GLU A 285 6.20 18.95 33.10
CA GLU A 285 5.05 18.64 32.25
C GLU A 285 5.00 19.57 31.04
N CYS A 286 5.34 20.85 31.24
CA CYS A 286 5.41 21.84 30.17
C CYS A 286 6.57 21.56 29.20
N LEU A 287 7.74 21.18 29.74
CA LEU A 287 8.91 20.81 28.94
C LEU A 287 8.62 19.55 28.11
N ILE A 288 8.17 18.48 28.77
CA ILE A 288 7.82 17.21 28.13
C ILE A 288 6.78 17.43 27.03
N LEU A 289 5.72 18.21 27.29
CA LEU A 289 4.69 18.51 26.29
C LEU A 289 5.29 19.22 25.07
N THR A 290 6.13 20.23 25.29
CA THR A 290 6.75 21.03 24.21
C THR A 290 7.69 20.17 23.36
N MET A 291 8.57 19.40 24.01
CA MET A 291 9.53 18.51 23.35
C MET A 291 8.83 17.46 22.48
N LYS A 292 7.74 16.86 22.99
CA LYS A 292 6.99 15.83 22.26
C LYS A 292 6.13 16.42 21.15
N ALA A 293 5.34 17.46 21.44
CA ALA A 293 4.35 17.97 20.51
C ALA A 293 4.98 18.75 19.35
N ASN A 294 5.97 19.60 19.64
CA ASN A 294 6.53 20.53 18.67
C ASN A 294 7.81 20.00 18.02
N GLN A 295 8.70 19.40 18.83
CA GLN A 295 10.03 18.99 18.36
C GLN A 295 10.17 17.50 18.02
N LYS A 296 9.19 16.68 18.43
CA LYS A 296 9.21 15.22 18.26
C LYS A 296 10.41 14.55 18.94
N TYR A 297 10.87 15.12 20.05
CA TYR A 297 11.96 14.58 20.86
C TYR A 297 11.43 13.56 21.87
N PHE A 298 12.31 12.67 22.31
CA PHE A 298 12.08 11.74 23.42
C PHE A 298 12.87 12.23 24.65
N PRO A 299 12.22 12.96 25.59
CA PRO A 299 12.84 13.36 26.84
C PRO A 299 13.39 12.16 27.62
N LEU A 300 14.53 12.35 28.29
CA LEU A 300 15.14 11.34 29.13
C LEU A 300 14.86 11.60 30.61
N LEU A 301 14.41 10.55 31.31
CA LEU A 301 14.10 10.53 32.73
C LEU A 301 15.19 9.79 33.51
N ASN A 302 15.45 10.23 34.74
CA ASN A 302 16.31 9.51 35.68
C ASN A 302 15.59 8.31 36.32
N SER A 303 16.25 7.61 37.25
CA SER A 303 15.69 6.45 37.96
C SER A 303 14.43 6.75 38.76
N ASP A 304 14.26 7.99 39.20
CA ASP A 304 13.13 8.45 40.03
C ASP A 304 11.97 8.99 39.17
N GLY A 305 12.10 8.91 37.84
CA GLY A 305 11.11 9.44 36.89
C GLY A 305 11.17 10.95 36.70
N LYS A 306 12.21 11.63 37.21
CA LYS A 306 12.41 13.08 37.04
C LYS A 306 13.06 13.38 35.68
N LEU A 307 12.53 14.38 35.00
CA LEU A 307 13.11 14.91 33.76
C LEU A 307 14.57 15.36 33.94
N THR A 308 15.43 14.98 33.00
CA THR A 308 16.80 15.49 32.86
C THR A 308 16.87 16.54 31.75
N ASN A 309 18.00 17.25 31.64
CA ASN A 309 18.24 18.18 30.53
C ASN A 309 18.59 17.49 29.20
N LYS A 310 18.47 16.15 29.12
CA LYS A 310 18.86 15.34 27.96
C LYS A 310 17.63 14.79 27.24
N PHE A 311 17.78 14.62 25.94
CA PHE A 311 16.74 14.06 25.07
C PHE A 311 17.33 13.34 23.88
N LEU A 312 16.50 12.50 23.27
CA LEU A 312 16.84 11.79 22.04
C LEU A 312 16.07 12.37 20.86
N ILE A 313 16.77 12.51 19.75
CA ILE A 313 16.24 12.98 18.46
C ILE A 313 16.34 11.81 17.48
N VAL A 314 15.35 11.62 16.62
CA VAL A 314 15.45 10.67 15.51
C VAL A 314 15.70 11.47 14.22
N SER A 315 16.95 11.47 13.77
CA SER A 315 17.34 12.06 12.50
C SER A 315 17.00 11.10 11.35
N ASN A 316 16.64 11.66 10.19
CA ASN A 316 16.49 10.90 8.94
C ASN A 316 17.81 10.75 8.18
N ILE A 317 18.90 11.29 8.74
CA ILE A 317 20.27 11.18 8.20
C ILE A 317 21.24 10.74 9.30
N SER A 318 22.29 10.05 8.88
CA SER A 318 23.41 9.53 9.63
C SER A 318 24.74 10.06 9.07
N PRO A 319 24.99 11.39 9.14
CA PRO A 319 26.26 11.95 8.74
C PRO A 319 27.40 11.46 9.64
N ASP A 320 28.63 11.45 9.12
CA ASP A 320 29.83 11.11 9.90
C ASP A 320 30.03 12.06 11.09
N ASP A 321 29.73 13.36 10.89
CA ASP A 321 29.67 14.36 11.96
C ASP A 321 28.22 14.81 12.21
N PRO A 322 27.58 14.39 13.32
CA PRO A 322 26.23 14.81 13.66
C PRO A 322 26.17 16.16 14.41
N SER A 323 27.28 16.85 14.65
CA SER A 323 27.35 18.06 15.49
C SER A 323 26.38 19.16 15.07
N ALA A 324 26.24 19.40 13.75
CA ALA A 324 25.31 20.40 13.22
C ALA A 324 23.84 20.01 13.44
N VAL A 325 23.51 18.72 13.37
CA VAL A 325 22.16 18.23 13.67
C VAL A 325 21.87 18.41 15.15
N ILE A 326 22.80 17.98 16.02
CA ILE A 326 22.66 18.10 17.47
C ILE A 326 22.52 19.57 17.87
N GLY A 327 23.50 20.42 17.56
CA GLY A 327 23.47 21.84 17.92
C GLY A 327 22.34 22.63 17.26
N GLY A 328 21.79 22.15 16.13
CA GLY A 328 20.56 22.68 15.55
C GLY A 328 19.35 22.45 16.46
N ASN A 329 19.20 21.25 16.99
CA ASN A 329 18.09 20.84 17.86
C ASN A 329 18.24 21.33 19.31
N GLU A 330 19.47 21.53 19.80
CA GLU A 330 19.71 22.06 21.16
C GLU A 330 19.37 23.56 21.32
N ARG A 331 19.22 24.29 20.20
CA ARG A 331 18.90 25.73 20.18
C ARG A 331 17.41 26.04 20.12
N VAL A 332 16.55 25.03 19.98
CA VAL A 332 15.10 25.18 19.75
C VAL A 332 14.32 24.94 21.02
#